data_AF-A0A0C9TLY9-F1
#
_entry.id   AF-A0A0C9TLY9-F1
#
_cell.length_a   1.000
_cell.length_b   1.000
_cell.length_c   1.000
_cell.angle_alpha   90.00
_cell.angle_beta   90.00
_cell.angle_gamma   90.00
#
_symmetry.space_group_name_H-M   'P 1'
#
loop_
_entity.id
_entity.type
_entity.pdbx_description
1 polymer ?
#
loop_
_entity_poly.entity_id
_entity_poly.type
_entity_poly.pdbx_seq_one_letter_code
_entity_poly.pdbx_strand_id
1 'polypeptide(L)'
;MKSLSVAQTNQIITLLEQQQSTRQIAAYTGLNHSTISRIRSKLCPNLQKSSGGRPSLVTSTDMRHAIRLISTGKVENAVQVTKALQDIKTHPISSQTVRRHLKKIWNEGCSEEKTPSSLQAS
;
A
#
# COMPACT_ATOMS: atom_id res chain seq x y z
N MET A 1 -21.09 -1.70 28.38
CA MET A 1 -21.40 -1.04 27.08
C MET A 1 -22.91 -1.10 26.91
N LYS A 2 -23.54 -0.01 26.45
CA LYS A 2 -24.94 -0.11 25.99
C LYS A 2 -24.96 -1.07 24.80
N SER A 3 -25.77 -2.12 24.85
CA SER A 3 -26.01 -2.98 23.71
C SER A 3 -26.62 -2.13 22.60
N LEU A 4 -26.03 -2.17 21.41
CA LEU A 4 -26.64 -1.55 20.25
C LEU A 4 -27.85 -2.37 19.84
N SER A 5 -28.89 -1.68 19.38
CA SER A 5 -30.03 -2.37 18.77
C SER A 5 -29.57 -3.13 17.52
N VAL A 6 -30.25 -4.24 17.22
CA VAL A 6 -30.04 -5.01 15.99
C VAL A 6 -30.20 -4.09 14.76
N ALA A 7 -31.20 -3.21 14.77
CA ALA A 7 -31.43 -2.25 13.69
C ALA A 7 -30.24 -1.31 13.47
N GLN A 8 -29.65 -0.79 14.55
CA GLN A 8 -28.47 0.08 14.48
C GLN A 8 -27.26 -0.67 13.94
N THR A 9 -27.09 -1.94 14.34
CA THR A 9 -25.99 -2.79 13.88
C THR A 9 -26.12 -3.06 12.38
N ASN A 10 -27.32 -3.42 11.92
CA ASN A 10 -27.60 -3.65 10.50
C ASN A 10 -27.37 -2.39 9.66
N GLN A 11 -27.81 -1.22 10.15
CA GLN A 11 -27.56 0.05 9.49
C GLN A 11 -26.06 0.34 9.32
N ILE A 12 -25.24 0.07 10.36
CA ILE A 12 -23.78 0.24 10.27
C ILE A 12 -23.17 -0.72 9.25
N ILE A 13 -23.62 -1.98 9.21
CA ILE A 13 -23.14 -2.97 8.25
C ILE A 13 -23.44 -2.50 6.82
N THR A 14 -24.67 -2.09 6.53
CA THR A 14 -25.05 -1.58 5.21
C THR A 14 -24.20 -0.38 4.79
N LEU A 15 -23.91 0.56 5.72
CA LEU A 15 -23.05 1.71 5.41
C LEU A 15 -21.58 1.30 5.18
N LEU A 16 -21.09 0.28 5.90
CA LEU A 16 -19.75 -0.26 5.69
C LEU A 16 -19.63 -0.96 4.32
N GLU A 17 -20.66 -1.70 3.90
CA GLU A 17 -20.73 -2.33 2.57
C GLU A 17 -20.76 -1.30 1.44
N GLN A 18 -21.38 -0.14 1.69
CA GLN A 18 -21.34 1.04 0.80
C GLN A 18 -19.98 1.78 0.80
N GLN A 19 -18.95 1.20 1.42
CA GLN A 19 -17.60 1.77 1.52
C GLN A 19 -17.53 3.16 2.20
N GLN A 20 -18.51 3.49 3.04
CA GLN A 20 -18.45 4.72 3.83
C GLN A 20 -17.33 4.64 4.87
N SER A 21 -16.62 5.75 5.07
CA SER A 21 -15.59 5.84 6.10
C SER A 21 -16.22 5.80 7.50
N THR A 22 -15.47 5.28 8.49
CA THR A 22 -15.93 5.25 9.89
C THR A 22 -16.29 6.64 10.42
N ARG A 23 -15.65 7.70 9.91
CA ARG A 23 -15.95 9.09 10.24
C ARG A 23 -17.29 9.55 9.68
N GLN A 24 -17.61 9.20 8.43
CA GLN A 24 -18.91 9.50 7.82
C GLN A 24 -20.04 8.76 8.54
N ILE A 25 -19.82 7.47 8.84
CA ILE A 25 -20.79 6.66 9.59
C ILE A 25 -21.03 7.25 10.98
N ALA A 26 -19.97 7.68 11.69
CA ALA A 26 -20.10 8.32 12.99
C ALA A 26 -20.91 9.63 12.91
N ALA A 27 -20.67 10.46 11.89
CA ALA A 27 -21.43 11.69 11.68
C ALA A 27 -22.91 11.42 11.37
N TYR A 28 -23.22 10.37 10.60
CA TYR A 28 -24.58 10.01 10.22
C TYR A 28 -25.37 9.33 11.35
N THR A 29 -24.72 8.43 12.10
CA THR A 29 -25.38 7.62 13.13
C THR A 29 -25.30 8.23 14.53
N GLY A 30 -24.44 9.23 14.74
CA GLY A 30 -24.13 9.80 16.06
C GLY A 30 -23.35 8.86 16.97
N LEU A 31 -22.89 7.70 16.46
CA LEU A 31 -22.16 6.72 17.24
C LEU A 31 -20.66 7.01 17.28
N ASN A 32 -20.01 6.61 18.37
CA ASN A 32 -18.57 6.76 18.51
C ASN A 32 -17.82 5.90 17.47
N HIS A 33 -16.82 6.49 16.82
CA HIS A 33 -15.95 5.82 15.84
C HIS A 33 -15.35 4.50 16.37
N SER A 34 -15.04 4.43 17.67
CA SER A 34 -14.49 3.22 18.31
C SER A 34 -15.48 2.05 18.30
N THR A 35 -16.77 2.33 18.50
CA THR A 35 -17.85 1.35 18.41
C THR A 35 -17.98 0.83 16.98
N ILE A 36 -18.01 1.73 16.00
CA ILE A 36 -18.09 1.39 14.57
C ILE A 36 -16.88 0.56 14.15
N SER A 37 -15.68 0.93 14.59
CA SER A 37 -14.45 0.19 14.28
C SER A 37 -14.49 -1.23 14.86
N ARG A 38 -15.00 -1.40 16.08
CA ARG A 38 -15.14 -2.72 16.70
C ARG A 38 -16.15 -3.60 15.97
N ILE A 39 -17.27 -3.02 15.52
CA ILE A 39 -18.27 -3.72 14.69
C ILE A 39 -17.64 -4.16 13.36
N ARG A 40 -16.95 -3.26 12.67
CA ARG A 40 -16.25 -3.58 11.42
C ARG A 40 -15.27 -4.74 11.61
N SER A 41 -14.45 -4.71 12.66
CA SER A 41 -13.49 -5.78 12.95
C SER A 41 -14.16 -7.13 13.27
N LYS A 42 -15.32 -7.13 13.93
CA LYS A 42 -15.99 -8.36 14.36
C LYS A 42 -16.90 -8.96 13.27
N LEU A 43 -17.62 -8.14 12.53
CA LEU A 43 -18.67 -8.56 11.60
C LEU A 43 -18.25 -8.46 10.12
N CYS A 44 -17.29 -7.58 9.80
CA CYS A 44 -16.85 -7.34 8.43
C CYS A 44 -15.31 -7.45 8.31
N PRO A 45 -14.67 -8.56 8.73
CA PRO A 45 -13.21 -8.68 8.72
C PRO A 45 -12.61 -8.62 7.31
N ASN A 46 -13.37 -9.05 6.30
CA ASN A 46 -12.94 -9.10 4.90
C ASN A 46 -13.06 -7.77 4.16
N LEU A 47 -13.61 -6.73 4.80
CA LEU A 47 -13.77 -5.43 4.16
C LEU A 47 -12.40 -4.79 3.92
N GLN A 48 -12.12 -4.39 2.69
CA GLN A 48 -10.85 -3.79 2.32
C GLN A 48 -10.60 -2.52 3.15
N LYS A 49 -9.43 -2.46 3.78
CA LYS A 49 -8.98 -1.26 4.48
C LYS A 49 -8.39 -0.29 3.48
N SER A 50 -8.65 1.00 3.67
CA SER A 50 -7.92 2.04 2.95
C SER A 50 -6.41 1.84 3.19
N SER A 51 -5.61 1.83 2.13
CA SER A 51 -4.17 1.95 2.21
C SER A 51 -3.85 3.35 2.74
N GLY A 52 -3.86 3.49 4.07
CA GLY A 52 -3.51 4.74 4.71
C GLY A 52 -2.08 5.17 4.35
N GLY A 53 -1.75 6.42 4.65
CA GLY A 53 -0.40 6.96 4.48
C GLY A 53 -0.32 8.04 3.41
N ARG A 54 0.88 8.65 3.32
CA ARG A 54 1.18 9.69 2.33
C ARG A 54 1.56 9.01 1.00
N PRO A 55 1.08 9.51 -0.15
CA PRO A 55 1.53 9.01 -1.45
C PRO A 55 3.04 9.14 -1.58
N SER A 56 3.67 8.14 -2.20
CA SER A 56 5.12 8.16 -2.42
C SER A 56 5.50 9.34 -3.31
N LEU A 57 6.59 10.02 -2.95
CA LEU A 57 7.18 11.05 -3.79
C LEU A 57 7.68 10.46 -5.12
N VAL A 58 8.08 9.18 -5.11
CA VAL A 58 8.61 8.48 -6.28
C VAL A 58 7.51 7.62 -6.89
N THR A 59 7.25 7.82 -8.18
CA THR A 59 6.27 7.04 -8.92
C THR A 59 6.85 5.74 -9.46
N SER A 60 6.00 4.79 -9.87
CA SER A 60 6.43 3.56 -10.53
C SER A 60 7.11 3.82 -11.88
N THR A 61 6.74 4.90 -12.58
CA THR A 61 7.36 5.32 -13.84
C THR A 61 8.79 5.81 -13.62
N ASP A 62 9.02 6.62 -12.58
CA ASP A 62 10.36 7.07 -12.21
C ASP A 62 11.28 5.87 -11.94
N MET A 63 10.77 4.86 -11.24
CA MET A 63 11.54 3.65 -10.91
C MET A 63 11.81 2.79 -12.13
N ARG A 64 10.86 2.64 -13.05
CA ARG A 64 11.10 1.94 -14.33
C ARG A 64 12.16 2.66 -15.17
N HIS A 65 12.14 3.98 -15.19
CA HIS A 65 13.17 4.77 -15.86
C HIS A 65 14.54 4.56 -15.22
N ALA A 66 14.63 4.61 -13.88
CA ALA A 66 15.85 4.34 -13.13
C ALA A 66 16.42 2.94 -13.42
N ILE A 67 15.59 1.90 -13.41
CA ILE A 67 15.99 0.52 -13.74
C ILE A 67 16.55 0.46 -15.16
N ARG A 68 15.86 1.08 -16.13
CA ARG A 68 16.33 1.13 -17.52
C ARG A 68 17.70 1.79 -17.64
N LEU A 69 17.93 2.91 -16.94
CA LEU A 69 19.22 3.60 -16.95
C LEU A 69 20.33 2.69 -16.41
N ILE A 70 20.07 1.97 -15.31
CA ILE A 70 21.01 1.00 -14.72
C ILE A 70 21.28 -0.15 -15.70
N SER A 71 20.23 -0.78 -16.26
CA SER A 71 20.36 -1.90 -17.19
C SER A 71 21.09 -1.54 -18.48
N THR A 72 21.00 -0.29 -18.92
CA THR A 72 21.73 0.21 -20.10
C THR A 72 23.16 0.68 -19.77
N GLY A 73 23.61 0.56 -18.52
CA GLY A 73 24.94 0.99 -18.08
C GLY A 73 25.15 2.51 -18.09
N LYS A 74 24.08 3.31 -18.24
CA LYS A 74 24.19 4.79 -18.28
C LYS A 74 24.45 5.40 -16.91
N VAL A 75 24.10 4.69 -15.85
CA VAL A 75 24.30 5.10 -14.46
C VAL A 75 24.66 3.88 -13.63
N GLU A 76 25.63 4.03 -12.74
CA GLU A 76 26.16 2.95 -11.90
C GLU A 76 25.75 3.09 -10.43
N ASN A 77 25.41 4.31 -10.00
CA ASN A 77 25.14 4.58 -8.60
C ASN A 77 23.81 5.32 -8.37
N ALA A 78 23.27 5.17 -7.16
CA ALA A 78 22.01 5.78 -6.77
C ALA A 78 22.04 7.33 -6.81
N VAL A 79 23.21 7.95 -6.69
CA VAL A 79 23.35 9.41 -6.76
C VAL A 79 23.16 9.89 -8.21
N GLN A 80 23.74 9.19 -9.19
CA GLN A 80 23.55 9.44 -10.61
C GLN A 80 22.10 9.19 -11.03
N VAL A 81 21.48 8.11 -10.53
CA VAL A 81 20.03 7.86 -10.72
C VAL A 81 19.22 9.02 -10.17
N THR A 82 19.57 9.52 -8.99
CA THR A 82 18.85 10.65 -8.38
C THR A 82 18.97 11.90 -9.23
N LYS A 83 20.15 12.21 -9.76
CA LYS A 83 20.36 13.34 -10.68
C LYS A 83 19.51 13.20 -11.94
N ALA A 84 19.52 12.04 -12.59
CA ALA A 84 18.72 11.79 -13.77
C ALA A 84 17.20 11.92 -13.52
N LEU A 85 16.73 11.52 -12.32
CA LEU A 85 15.34 11.73 -11.91
C LEU A 85 15.04 13.18 -11.50
N GLN A 86 16.05 13.92 -11.04
CA GLN A 86 15.93 15.31 -10.64
C GLN A 86 15.64 16.21 -11.84
N ASP A 87 16.27 15.93 -12.98
CA ASP A 87 16.10 16.69 -14.22
C ASP A 87 14.65 16.64 -14.74
N ILE A 88 13.91 15.60 -14.38
CA ILE A 88 12.53 15.36 -14.82
C ILE A 88 11.50 15.90 -13.80
N LYS A 89 11.89 16.09 -12.53
CA LYS A 89 10.94 16.35 -11.44
C LYS A 89 11.10 17.73 -10.83
N THR A 90 9.95 18.32 -10.52
CA THR A 90 9.84 19.61 -9.84
C THR A 90 10.33 19.61 -8.39
N HIS A 91 10.32 18.45 -7.73
CA HIS A 91 10.69 18.32 -6.32
C HIS A 91 11.96 17.50 -6.13
N PRO A 92 12.86 17.90 -5.22
CA PRO A 92 14.08 17.16 -4.97
C PRO A 92 13.82 15.78 -4.37
N ILE A 93 14.39 14.74 -4.98
CA ILE A 93 14.38 13.39 -4.43
C ILE A 93 15.70 13.14 -3.70
N SER A 94 15.64 12.55 -2.50
CA SER A 94 16.87 12.10 -1.83
C SER A 94 17.39 10.80 -2.44
N SER A 95 18.71 10.66 -2.52
CA SER A 95 19.35 9.42 -2.96
C SER A 95 19.01 8.22 -2.06
N GLN A 96 18.71 8.46 -0.79
CA GLN A 96 18.25 7.41 0.12
C GLN A 96 16.85 6.90 -0.24
N THR A 97 15.96 7.77 -0.70
CA THR A 97 14.62 7.40 -1.18
C THR A 97 14.72 6.47 -2.40
N VAL A 98 15.62 6.79 -3.35
CA VAL A 98 15.90 5.96 -4.52
C VAL A 98 16.42 4.58 -4.11
N ARG A 99 17.42 4.53 -3.21
CA ARG A 99 17.96 3.25 -2.70
C ARG A 99 16.90 2.39 -2.04
N ARG A 100 16.01 2.97 -1.21
CA ARG A 100 14.92 2.22 -0.56
C ARG A 100 13.97 1.61 -1.58
N HIS A 101 13.62 2.33 -2.63
CA HIS A 101 12.75 1.81 -3.69
C HIS A 101 13.45 0.72 -4.51
N LEU A 102 14.71 0.92 -4.91
CA LEU A 102 15.48 -0.11 -5.62
C LEU A 102 15.63 -1.39 -4.80
N LYS A 103 15.95 -1.26 -3.50
CA LYS A 103 16.01 -2.41 -2.58
C LYS A 103 14.66 -3.12 -2.47
N LYS A 104 13.56 -2.37 -2.39
CA LYS A 104 12.21 -2.94 -2.36
C LYS A 104 11.92 -3.73 -3.63
N ILE A 105 12.22 -3.16 -4.81
CA ILE A 105 12.00 -3.84 -6.10
C ILE A 105 12.86 -5.09 -6.22
N TRP A 106 14.13 -5.03 -5.83
CA TRP A 106 15.01 -6.20 -5.83
C TRP A 106 14.46 -7.30 -4.92
N ASN A 107 14.02 -6.94 -3.72
CA ASN A 107 13.44 -7.90 -2.77
C ASN A 107 12.09 -8.47 -3.24
N GLU A 108 11.28 -7.70 -3.97
CA GLU A 108 9.99 -8.17 -4.52
C GLU A 108 10.19 -9.02 -5.80
N GLY A 109 11.19 -8.69 -6.61
CA GLY A 109 11.55 -9.42 -7.85
C GLY A 109 12.39 -10.68 -7.63
N CYS A 110 13.20 -10.74 -6.57
CA CYS A 110 13.86 -11.96 -6.09
C CYS A 110 12.95 -12.72 -5.11
N SER A 111 11.69 -12.95 -5.48
CA SER A 111 11.00 -14.11 -4.94
C SER A 111 11.68 -15.32 -5.58
N GLU A 112 12.56 -15.99 -4.84
CA GLU A 112 13.13 -17.28 -5.27
C GLU A 112 11.96 -18.17 -5.73
N GLU A 113 11.92 -18.51 -7.02
CA GLU A 113 11.16 -19.66 -7.47
C GLU A 113 11.70 -20.85 -6.67
N LYS A 114 10.92 -21.36 -5.72
CA LYS A 114 11.18 -22.69 -5.19
C LYS A 114 11.01 -23.63 -6.38
N THR A 115 12.13 -24.07 -6.97
CA THR A 115 12.12 -25.19 -7.91
C THR A 115 11.32 -26.33 -7.29
N PRO A 116 10.25 -26.84 -7.94
CA PRO A 116 9.55 -27.99 -7.43
C PRO A 116 10.55 -29.15 -7.41
N SER A 117 10.76 -29.72 -6.23
CA SER A 117 11.56 -30.93 -6.05
C SER A 117 10.79 -32.11 -6.66
N SER A 118 10.81 -32.22 -7.98
CA SER A 118 10.36 -33.38 -8.71
C SER A 118 11.55 -34.05 -9.37
N LEU A 119 11.65 -35.36 -9.17
CA LEU A 119 12.50 -36.34 -9.87
C LEU A 119 13.89 -36.58 -9.26
N GLN A 120 13.95 -37.54 -8.34
CA GLN A 120 14.77 -38.73 -8.56
C GLN A 120 13.96 -39.97 -8.15
N ALA A 121 13.47 -40.67 -9.17
CA ALA A 121 13.13 -42.08 -9.14
C ALA A 121 13.98 -42.71 -10.25
N SER A 122 14.89 -43.61 -9.88
CA SER A 122 15.38 -44.79 -10.62
C SER A 122 16.43 -45.48 -9.75
#